data_AF-A0A2J6I001-F1
#
_entry.id   AF-A0A2J6I001-F1
#
_cell.length_a   1.000
_cell.length_b   1.000
_cell.length_c   1.000
_cell.angle_alpha   90.00
_cell.angle_beta   90.00
_cell.angle_gamma   90.00
#
_symmetry.space_group_name_H-M   'P 1'
#
loop_
_entity.id
_entity.type
_entity.pdbx_description
1 polymer ?
#
loop_
_entity_poly.entity_id
_entity_poly.type
_entity_poly.pdbx_seq_one_letter_code
_entity_poly.pdbx_strand_id
1 'polypeptide(L)' 'RIYENTFAADKGPLKYAIDVSFLNKGIYFVTINYNGNTKTRKLIVN' A
#
# COMPACT_ATOMS: atom_id res chain seq x y z
N ARG A 1 -2.31 -13.89 3.02
CA ARG A 1 -0.94 -13.37 3.21
C ARG A 1 -1.03 -11.86 3.34
N ILE A 2 -0.26 -11.26 4.26
CA ILE A 2 -0.14 -9.81 4.41
C ILE A 2 1.18 -9.42 3.69
N TYR A 3 1.14 -8.42 2.82
CA TYR A 3 2.34 -7.83 2.24
C TYR A 3 2.59 -6.50 2.94
N GLU A 4 3.77 -6.33 3.53
CA GLU A 4 4.16 -5.14 4.28
C GLU A 4 5.44 -4.57 3.69
N ASN A 5 5.46 -3.25 3.49
CA ASN A 5 6.63 -2.53 3.01
C ASN A 5 6.72 -1.18 3.74
N THR A 6 7.87 -0.89 4.31
CA THR A 6 8.12 0.32 5.12
C THR A 6 9.14 1.19 4.41
N PHE A 7 8.79 2.46 4.19
CA PHE A 7 9.67 3.45 3.56
C PHE A 7 9.91 4.61 4.52
N ALA A 8 11.16 5.07 4.65
CA ALA A 8 11.48 6.30 5.36
C ALA A 8 11.03 7.50 4.52
N ALA A 9 10.07 8.27 5.02
CA ALA A 9 9.47 9.38 4.28
C ALA A 9 10.30 10.67 4.31
N ASP A 10 11.41 10.66 5.07
CA ASP A 10 12.12 11.84 5.56
C ASP A 10 12.73 12.70 4.43
N LYS A 11 12.95 12.11 3.25
CA LYS A 11 13.33 12.78 1.98
C LYS A 11 12.76 12.09 0.73
N GLY A 12 11.70 11.30 0.90
CA GLY A 12 11.19 10.38 -0.14
C GLY A 12 10.23 11.03 -1.14
N PRO A 13 10.01 10.41 -2.32
CA PRO A 13 9.16 10.97 -3.37
C PRO A 13 7.73 11.21 -2.88
N LEU A 14 7.09 12.28 -3.37
CA LEU A 14 5.68 12.62 -3.09
C LEU A 14 4.67 11.54 -3.55
N LYS A 15 5.14 10.54 -4.30
CA LYS A 15 4.35 9.44 -4.84
C LYS A 15 5.13 8.13 -4.71
N TYR A 16 4.44 7.09 -4.25
CA TYR A 16 4.93 5.72 -4.22
C TYR A 16 4.05 4.85 -5.09
N ALA A 17 4.65 3.88 -5.78
CA ALA A 17 3.95 2.85 -6.53
C ALA A 17 4.41 1.49 -6.01
N ILE A 18 3.47 0.57 -5.87
CA ILE A 18 3.71 -0.82 -5.48
C ILE A 18 3.21 -1.67 -6.65
N ASP A 19 4.08 -2.52 -7.19
CA ASP A 19 3.64 -3.53 -8.15
C ASP A 19 2.79 -4.58 -7.42
N VAL A 20 1.59 -4.82 -7.93
CA VAL A 20 0.62 -5.77 -7.39
C VAL A 20 0.27 -6.87 -8.40
N SER A 21 1.08 -7.02 -9.46
CA SER A 21 0.89 -8.02 -10.52
C SER A 21 0.83 -9.47 -10.00
N PHE A 22 1.44 -9.74 -8.85
CA PHE A 22 1.44 -11.06 -8.19
C PHE A 22 0.16 -11.38 -7.42
N LEU A 23 -0.77 -10.43 -7.27
CA LEU A 23 -2.03 -10.67 -6.57
C LEU A 23 -3.02 -11.39 -7.50
N ASN A 24 -3.70 -12.39 -6.95
CA ASN A 24 -4.84 -13.02 -7.61
C ASN A 24 -6.00 -12.01 -7.74
N LYS A 25 -6.92 -12.28 -8.65
CA LYS A 25 -8.16 -11.51 -8.76
C LYS A 25 -8.93 -11.53 -7.45
N GLY A 26 -9.40 -10.36 -7.00
CA GLY A 26 -10.07 -10.25 -5.71
C GLY A 26 -10.12 -8.84 -5.13
N ILE A 27 -10.61 -8.76 -3.89
CA ILE A 27 -10.72 -7.52 -3.13
C ILE A 27 -9.65 -7.51 -2.04
N TYR A 28 -8.87 -6.44 -2.02
CA TYR A 28 -7.79 -6.21 -1.05
C TYR A 28 -8.02 -4.89 -0.32
N PHE A 29 -7.44 -4.77 0.87
CA PHE A 29 -7.40 -3.53 1.63
C PHE A 29 -5.95 -3.09 1.75
N VAL A 30 -5.66 -1.88 1.26
CA VAL A 30 -4.36 -1.25 1.35
C VAL A 30 -4.39 -0.26 2.49
N THR A 31 -3.49 -0.43 3.45
CA THR A 31 -3.35 0.45 4.61
C THR A 31 -2.01 1.17 4.52
N ILE A 32 -2.05 2.49 4.67
CA ILE A 32 -0.88 3.36 4.73
C ILE A 32 -0.87 3.98 6.11
N ASN A 33 0.24 3.81 6.84
CA ASN A 33 0.50 4.48 8.10
C ASN A 33 1.59 5.52 7.88
N TYR A 34 1.30 6.79 8.19
CA TYR A 34 2.23 7.90 8.06
C TYR A 34 2.11 8.83 9.28
N ASN A 35 3.20 8.99 10.04
CA ASN A 35 3.22 9.78 11.28
C ASN A 35 2.03 9.47 12.22
N GLY A 36 1.73 8.19 12.42
CA GLY A 36 0.63 7.74 13.28
C GLY A 36 -0.78 7.90 12.68
N ASN A 37 -0.89 8.50 11.49
CA ASN A 37 -2.16 8.58 10.77
C ASN A 37 -2.31 7.38 9.85
N THR A 38 -3.35 6.59 10.09
CA THR A 38 -3.68 5.42 9.28
C THR A 38 -4.77 5.76 8.26
N LYS A 39 -4.50 5.48 7.00
CA LYS A 39 -5.50 5.53 5.92
C LYS A 39 -5.64 4.17 5.28
N THR A 40 -6.87 3.71 5.12
CA THR A 40 -7.18 2.43 4.45
C THR A 40 -8.01 2.68 3.21
N ARG A 41 -7.71 1.99 2.11
CA ARG A 41 -8.48 2.00 0.86
C ARG A 41 -8.70 0.59 0.33
N LYS A 42 -9.86 0.39 -0.32
CA LYS A 42 -10.19 -0.84 -1.05
C LYS A 42 -9.48 -0.83 -2.42
N LEU A 43 -8.81 -1.93 -2.74
CA LEU A 43 -8.23 -2.23 -4.05
C LEU A 43 -8.98 -3.42 -4.66
N ILE A 44 -9.40 -3.28 -5.92
CA ILE A 44 -10.05 -4.34 -6.68
C ILE A 44 -9.07 -4.76 -7.78
N VAL A 45 -8.67 -6.03 -7.77
CA VAL A 45 -7.79 -6.63 -8.79
C VAL A 45 -8.66 -7.51 -9.69
N ASN A 46 -8.69 -7.20 -10.98
CA ASN A 46 -9.54 -7.84 -12.00
C ASN A 46 -8.79 -8.81 -12.90
#